data_AF-A0A5J5A594-F1
#
_entry.id   AF-A0A5J5A594-F1
#
_cell.length_a   1.000
_cell.length_b   1.000
_cell.length_c   1.000
_cell.angle_alpha   90.00
_cell.angle_beta   90.00
_cell.angle_gamma   90.00
#
_symmetry.space_group_name_H-M   'P 1'
#
loop_
_entity.id
_entity.type
_entity.pdbx_description
1 polymer ?
#
loop_
_entity_poly.entity_id
_entity_poly.type
_entity_poly.pdbx_seq_one_letter_code
_entity_poly.pdbx_strand_id
1 'polypeptide(L)'
;MAASFSAPSMIMEEEGRFQAEVAQVQAWWNSERFRLTRRPYSARDVVALRGNLRQSYASNELAKKLWRTLKTHQANGTASRTFGALDPVQVTMMAKHLDTIYVSGWQCSSTHTSTNEPGPDLADYPY
;
A
#
# COMPACT_ATOMS: atom_id res chain seq x y z
N MET A 1 -1.30 -10.74 42.19
CA MET A 1 -0.05 -11.53 42.09
C MET A 1 0.63 -11.12 40.79
N ALA A 2 1.78 -10.46 40.86
CA ALA A 2 2.55 -10.12 39.66
C ALA A 2 3.24 -11.39 39.15
N ALA A 3 3.02 -11.76 37.89
CA ALA A 3 3.72 -12.89 37.28
C ALA A 3 5.23 -12.63 37.34
N SER A 4 6.00 -13.57 37.88
CA SER A 4 7.46 -13.48 37.88
C SER A 4 7.97 -13.78 36.48
N PHE A 5 8.20 -12.74 35.68
CA PHE A 5 8.80 -12.87 34.36
C PHE A 5 10.29 -13.13 34.50
N SER A 6 10.72 -14.33 34.12
CA SER A 6 12.14 -14.66 33.98
C SER A 6 12.58 -14.31 32.56
N ALA A 7 13.80 -13.80 32.36
CA ALA A 7 14.30 -13.42 31.03
C ALA A 7 14.13 -14.51 29.93
N PRO A 8 14.33 -15.82 30.22
CA PRO A 8 14.03 -16.89 29.27
C PRO A 8 12.54 -16.96 28.87
N SER A 9 11.60 -16.61 29.74
CA SER A 9 10.16 -16.63 29.41
C SER A 9 9.79 -15.50 28.45
N MET A 10 10.42 -14.33 28.57
CA MET A 10 10.21 -13.20 27.66
C MET A 10 10.71 -13.50 26.25
N ILE A 11 11.89 -14.14 26.12
CA ILE A 11 12.47 -14.53 24.83
C ILE A 11 11.58 -15.55 24.11
N MET A 12 11.06 -16.54 24.84
CA MET A 12 10.14 -17.53 24.25
C MET A 12 8.81 -16.89 23.81
N GLU A 13 8.28 -15.93 24.58
CA GLU A 13 7.07 -15.21 24.20
C GLU A 13 7.31 -14.35 22.94
N GLU A 14 8.44 -13.66 22.86
CA GLU A 14 8.83 -12.87 21.69
C GLU A 14 8.95 -13.74 20.43
N GLU A 15 9.65 -14.86 20.50
CA GLU A 15 9.75 -15.81 19.37
C GLU A 15 8.37 -16.35 18.99
N GLY A 16 7.53 -16.68 19.97
CA GLY A 16 6.15 -17.11 19.72
C GLY A 16 5.32 -16.06 18.96
N ARG A 17 5.40 -14.79 19.36
CA ARG A 17 4.72 -13.68 18.65
C ARG A 17 5.27 -13.50 17.25
N PHE A 18 6.59 -13.57 17.08
CA PHE A 18 7.25 -13.47 15.79
C PHE A 18 6.77 -14.57 14.83
N GLN A 19 6.76 -15.83 15.28
CA GLN A 19 6.31 -16.97 14.47
C GLN A 19 4.82 -16.87 14.10
N ALA A 20 3.98 -16.45 15.04
CA ALA A 20 2.56 -16.20 14.78
C ALA A 20 2.38 -15.12 13.69
N GLU A 21 3.18 -14.07 13.73
CA GLU A 21 3.13 -13.00 12.73
C GLU A 21 3.62 -13.46 11.35
N VAL A 22 4.69 -14.26 11.30
CA VAL A 22 5.16 -14.88 10.04
C VAL A 22 4.05 -15.73 9.42
N ALA A 23 3.37 -16.54 10.22
CA ALA A 23 2.25 -17.36 9.76
C ALA A 23 1.08 -16.50 9.22
N GLN A 24 0.75 -15.39 9.89
CA GLN A 24 -0.28 -14.47 9.42
C GLN A 24 0.08 -13.82 8.08
N VAL A 25 1.33 -13.40 7.90
CA VAL A 25 1.80 -12.83 6.62
C VAL A 25 1.76 -13.87 5.51
N GLN A 26 2.17 -15.11 5.80
CA GLN A 26 2.11 -16.21 4.84
C GLN A 26 0.66 -16.51 4.42
N ALA A 27 -0.26 -16.58 5.37
CA ALA A 27 -1.69 -16.78 5.09
C ALA A 27 -2.27 -15.64 4.24
N TRP A 28 -1.91 -14.38 4.55
CA TRP A 28 -2.28 -13.22 3.75
C TRP A 28 -1.74 -13.29 2.32
N TRP A 29 -0.48 -13.70 2.15
CA TRP A 29 0.15 -13.86 0.83
C TRP A 29 -0.47 -14.99 0.00
N ASN A 30 -1.07 -16.00 0.64
CA ASN A 30 -1.77 -17.08 -0.05
C ASN A 30 -3.17 -16.69 -0.55
N SER A 31 -3.64 -15.47 -0.29
CA SER A 31 -4.92 -14.98 -0.83
C SER A 31 -4.87 -14.76 -2.34
N GLU A 32 -6.04 -14.80 -3.00
CA GLU A 32 -6.16 -14.59 -4.47
C GLU A 32 -5.53 -13.27 -4.95
N ARG A 33 -5.48 -12.25 -4.09
CA ARG A 33 -4.87 -10.94 -4.38
C ARG A 33 -3.43 -11.07 -4.88
N PHE A 34 -2.68 -12.07 -4.41
CA PHE A 34 -1.25 -12.23 -4.69
C PHE A 34 -0.92 -13.45 -5.54
N ARG A 35 -1.92 -14.13 -6.12
CA ARG A 35 -1.71 -15.34 -6.95
C ARG A 35 -0.66 -15.17 -8.06
N LEU A 36 -0.54 -13.96 -8.61
CA LEU A 36 0.40 -13.62 -9.67
C LEU A 36 1.66 -12.87 -9.17
N THR A 37 1.79 -12.61 -7.87
CA THR A 37 2.89 -11.84 -7.28
C THR A 37 4.01 -12.78 -6.84
N ARG A 38 5.16 -12.72 -7.52
CA ARG A 38 6.38 -13.42 -7.11
C ARG A 38 7.21 -12.54 -6.18
N ARG A 39 7.66 -13.09 -5.06
CA ARG A 39 8.51 -12.39 -4.08
C ARG A 39 9.84 -13.14 -3.95
N PRO A 40 10.99 -12.49 -4.20
CA PRO A 40 12.31 -13.11 -4.02
C PRO A 40 12.78 -13.06 -2.55
N TYR A 41 11.84 -13.09 -1.60
CA TYR A 41 12.06 -13.01 -0.16
C TYR A 41 10.90 -13.68 0.58
N SER A 42 11.13 -14.07 1.82
CA SER A 42 10.17 -14.81 2.65
C SER A 42 9.29 -13.90 3.51
N ALA A 43 8.21 -14.45 4.06
CA ALA A 43 7.40 -13.76 5.07
C ALA A 43 8.23 -13.44 6.33
N ARG A 44 9.20 -14.31 6.67
CA ARG A 44 10.12 -14.10 7.79
C ARG A 44 10.98 -12.86 7.60
N ASP A 45 11.56 -12.67 6.42
CA ASP A 45 12.39 -11.50 6.11
C ASP A 45 11.62 -10.19 6.25
N VAL A 46 10.34 -10.19 5.85
CA VAL A 46 9.47 -9.01 5.98
C VAL A 46 9.10 -8.74 7.43
N VAL A 47 8.80 -9.79 8.22
CA VAL A 47 8.43 -9.63 9.63
C VAL A 47 9.62 -9.22 10.48
N ALA A 48 10.83 -9.68 10.17
CA ALA A 48 12.06 -9.26 10.84
C ALA A 48 12.34 -7.75 10.75
N LEU A 49 11.81 -7.07 9.72
CA LEU A 49 11.93 -5.63 9.53
C LEU A 49 10.78 -4.82 10.17
N ARG A 50 9.80 -5.49 10.78
CA ARG A 50 8.68 -4.80 11.42
C ARG A 50 9.01 -4.44 12.86
N GLY A 51 8.49 -3.29 13.30
CA GLY A 51 8.45 -2.93 14.70
C GLY A 51 7.27 -3.58 15.44
N ASN A 52 7.27 -3.42 16.76
CA ASN A 52 6.23 -3.98 17.64
C ASN A 52 4.91 -3.20 17.62
N LEU A 53 4.91 -1.97 17.09
CA LEU A 53 3.70 -1.15 16.97
C LEU A 53 3.11 -1.29 15.57
N ARG A 54 1.93 -1.91 15.48
CA ARG A 54 1.22 -2.07 14.21
C ARG A 54 0.51 -0.80 13.81
N GLN A 55 0.73 -0.39 12.56
CA GLN A 55 0.04 0.73 11.93
C GLN A 55 -0.95 0.19 10.90
N SER A 56 -2.11 0.83 10.82
CA SER A 56 -3.06 0.65 9.73
C SER A 56 -3.12 1.93 8.91
N TYR A 57 -3.25 1.79 7.59
CA TYR A 57 -3.29 2.91 6.67
C TYR A 57 -4.61 2.90 5.90
N ALA A 58 -5.27 4.06 5.81
CA ALA A 58 -6.50 4.22 5.04
C ALA A 58 -6.32 3.87 3.54
N SER A 59 -5.11 4.06 3.02
CA SER A 59 -4.73 3.67 1.66
C SER A 59 -4.94 2.18 1.37
N ASN A 60 -4.87 1.30 2.38
CA ASN A 60 -5.14 -0.13 2.22
C ASN A 60 -6.61 -0.39 1.81
N GLU A 61 -7.56 0.35 2.37
CA GLU A 61 -8.97 0.22 1.99
C GLU A 61 -9.22 0.70 0.55
N LEU A 62 -8.53 1.76 0.14
CA LEU A 62 -8.56 2.24 -1.24
C LEU A 62 -7.87 1.25 -2.20
N ALA A 63 -6.77 0.61 -1.80
CA ALA A 63 -6.10 -0.42 -2.60
C ALA A 63 -6.99 -1.67 -2.79
N LYS A 64 -7.72 -2.09 -1.75
CA LYS A 64 -8.72 -3.16 -1.85
C LYS A 64 -9.88 -2.76 -2.78
N LYS A 65 -10.35 -1.51 -2.70
CA LYS A 65 -11.37 -0.97 -3.62
C LYS A 65 -10.87 -1.01 -5.06
N LEU A 66 -9.68 -0.48 -5.34
CA LEU A 66 -9.08 -0.47 -6.67
C LEU A 66 -8.90 -1.89 -7.22
N TRP A 67 -8.40 -2.83 -6.41
CA TRP A 67 -8.27 -4.22 -6.81
C TRP A 67 -9.60 -4.81 -7.27
N ARG A 68 -10.69 -4.60 -6.50
CA ARG A 68 -12.04 -5.04 -6.89
C ARG A 68 -12.50 -4.37 -8.17
N THR A 69 -12.35 -3.06 -8.31
CA THR A 69 -12.70 -2.30 -9.52
C THR A 69 -12.03 -2.89 -10.77
N LEU A 70 -10.71 -3.09 -10.71
CA LEU A 70 -9.95 -3.64 -11.84
C LEU A 70 -10.32 -5.10 -12.15
N LYS A 71 -10.58 -5.93 -11.13
CA LYS A 71 -11.04 -7.31 -11.31
C LYS A 71 -12.43 -7.37 -11.96
N THR A 72 -13.35 -6.48 -11.58
CA THR A 72 -14.66 -6.35 -12.21
C THR A 72 -14.53 -5.96 -13.68
N HIS A 73 -13.72 -4.95 -14.00
CA HIS A 73 -13.47 -4.55 -15.38
C HIS A 73 -12.86 -5.68 -16.22
N GLN A 74 -11.87 -6.40 -15.66
CA GLN A 74 -11.27 -7.57 -16.31
C GLN A 74 -12.31 -8.66 -16.60
N ALA A 75 -13.17 -9.00 -15.63
CA ALA A 75 -14.21 -10.01 -15.81
C ALA A 75 -15.24 -9.60 -16.88
N ASN A 76 -15.55 -8.31 -16.97
CA ASN A 76 -16.53 -7.76 -17.90
C ASN A 76 -15.93 -7.40 -19.28
N GLY A 77 -14.63 -7.58 -19.50
CA GLY A 77 -13.96 -7.17 -20.75
C GLY A 77 -13.99 -5.65 -20.99
N THR A 78 -14.04 -4.86 -19.92
CA THR A 78 -14.10 -3.38 -19.96
C THR A 78 -12.85 -2.77 -19.32
N ALA A 79 -12.78 -1.44 -19.24
CA ALA A 79 -11.67 -0.72 -18.61
C ALA A 79 -12.17 0.43 -17.73
N SER A 80 -11.45 0.65 -16.62
CA SER A 80 -11.47 1.94 -15.93
C SER A 80 -10.59 2.91 -16.71
N ARG A 81 -11.10 4.12 -16.98
CA ARG A 81 -10.39 5.17 -17.70
C ARG A 81 -10.42 6.43 -16.85
N THR A 82 -9.29 7.12 -16.78
CA THR A 82 -9.15 8.38 -16.05
C THR A 82 -8.07 9.24 -16.70
N PHE A 83 -7.82 10.42 -16.15
CA PHE A 83 -6.74 11.32 -16.56
C PHE A 83 -6.15 12.00 -15.32
N GLY A 84 -5.06 12.74 -15.52
CA GLY A 84 -4.32 13.40 -14.43
C GLY A 84 -5.11 14.54 -13.78
N ALA A 85 -5.36 14.43 -12.47
CA ALA A 85 -6.01 15.46 -11.68
C ALA A 85 -4.98 16.46 -11.13
N LEU A 86 -5.22 17.75 -11.33
CA LEU A 86 -4.37 18.85 -10.86
C LEU A 86 -4.68 19.26 -9.42
N ASP A 87 -5.97 19.35 -9.07
CA ASP A 87 -6.38 19.96 -7.80
C ASP A 87 -7.65 19.29 -7.22
N PRO A 88 -8.02 19.61 -5.96
CA PRO A 88 -9.22 19.05 -5.34
C PRO A 88 -10.53 19.37 -6.07
N VAL A 89 -10.67 20.55 -6.69
CA VAL A 89 -11.87 20.94 -7.42
C VAL A 89 -12.07 20.01 -8.61
N GLN A 90 -11.00 19.76 -9.38
CA GLN A 90 -11.02 18.82 -10.49
C GLN A 90 -11.36 17.40 -10.04
N VAL A 91 -10.77 16.93 -8.92
CA VAL A 91 -11.10 15.61 -8.35
C VAL A 91 -12.59 15.49 -8.02
N THR A 92 -13.21 16.52 -7.44
CA THR A 92 -14.66 16.47 -7.11
C THR A 92 -15.56 16.37 -8.35
N MET A 93 -15.14 16.96 -9.47
CA MET A 93 -15.86 16.87 -10.73
C MET A 93 -15.62 15.52 -11.43
N MET A 94 -14.38 15.03 -11.40
CA MET A 94 -14.02 13.70 -11.93
C MET A 94 -14.77 12.58 -11.22
N ALA A 95 -14.89 12.63 -9.89
CA ALA A 95 -15.51 11.58 -9.08
C ALA A 95 -16.99 11.31 -9.42
N LYS A 96 -17.66 12.22 -10.13
CA LYS A 96 -19.05 12.04 -10.61
C LYS A 96 -19.14 11.10 -11.82
N HIS A 97 -18.03 10.91 -12.54
CA HIS A 97 -18.02 10.25 -13.85
C HIS A 97 -16.93 9.16 -13.97
N LEU A 98 -15.88 9.25 -13.17
CA LEU A 98 -14.70 8.38 -13.23
C LEU A 98 -14.57 7.61 -11.91
N ASP A 99 -14.16 6.35 -12.00
CA ASP A 99 -14.03 5.43 -10.87
C ASP A 99 -12.60 5.39 -10.28
N THR A 100 -11.66 6.06 -10.93
CA THR A 100 -10.25 6.18 -10.52
C THR A 100 -9.72 7.60 -10.75
N ILE A 101 -8.67 7.96 -10.01
CA ILE A 101 -7.91 9.21 -10.16
C ILE A 101 -6.46 8.84 -10.46
N TYR A 102 -5.85 9.53 -11.42
CA TYR A 102 -4.42 9.45 -11.70
C TYR A 102 -3.72 10.72 -11.25
N VAL A 103 -2.55 10.56 -10.63
CA VAL A 103 -1.66 11.67 -10.23
C VAL A 103 -0.43 11.57 -11.11
N SER A 104 -0.22 12.58 -11.95
CA SER A 104 0.84 12.58 -12.97
C SER A 104 2.12 13.23 -12.46
N GLY A 105 3.24 12.53 -12.57
CA GLY A 105 4.58 13.10 -12.30
C GLY A 105 4.89 14.32 -13.17
N TRP A 106 4.55 14.26 -14.47
CA TRP A 106 4.66 15.40 -15.39
C TRP A 106 3.87 16.62 -14.90
N GLN A 107 2.61 16.45 -14.50
CA GLN A 107 1.82 17.56 -13.95
C GLN A 107 2.45 18.09 -12.67
N CYS A 108 2.90 17.21 -11.77
CA CYS A 108 3.57 17.60 -10.54
C CYS A 108 4.87 18.38 -10.79
N SER A 109 5.70 17.96 -11.73
CA SER A 109 6.95 18.64 -12.10
C SER A 109 6.72 20.10 -12.51
N SER A 110 5.65 20.37 -13.25
CA SER A 110 5.35 21.72 -13.73
C SER A 110 4.48 22.57 -12.78
N THR A 111 3.84 21.98 -11.77
CA THR A 111 2.82 22.68 -10.96
C THR A 111 2.84 22.45 -9.45
N HIS A 112 3.45 21.37 -8.95
CA HIS A 112 3.34 20.93 -7.55
C HIS A 112 4.67 20.37 -6.99
N THR A 113 5.82 20.89 -7.42
CA THR A 113 7.08 20.54 -6.76
C THR A 113 7.08 21.08 -5.32
N SER A 114 7.64 20.32 -4.38
CA SER A 114 7.65 20.69 -2.96
C SER A 114 8.52 21.91 -2.65
N THR A 115 9.41 22.28 -3.58
CA THR A 115 10.28 23.47 -3.52
C THR A 115 9.68 24.68 -4.22
N ASN A 116 8.53 24.53 -4.91
CA ASN A 116 7.96 25.52 -5.81
C ASN A 116 8.87 25.93 -6.99
N GLU A 117 9.86 25.11 -7.34
CA GLU A 117 10.65 25.26 -8.56
C GLU A 117 10.04 24.36 -9.64
N PRO A 118 9.36 24.90 -10.67
CA PRO A 118 8.79 24.09 -11.74
C PRO A 118 9.88 23.60 -12.70
N GLY A 119 9.65 22.45 -13.33
CA GLY A 119 10.59 21.88 -14.29
C GLY A 119 9.93 21.05 -15.38
N PRO A 120 10.72 20.61 -16.37
CA PRO A 120 10.33 19.54 -17.29
C PRO A 120 10.30 18.19 -16.54
N ASP A 121 9.56 17.22 -17.10
CA ASP A 121 9.37 15.88 -16.50
C ASP A 121 10.66 15.03 -16.50
N LEU A 122 11.52 15.31 -15.52
CA LEU A 122 12.82 14.70 -15.31
C LEU A 122 12.94 14.00 -13.95
N ALA A 123 11.90 14.07 -13.12
CA ALA A 123 11.88 13.53 -11.75
C ALA A 123 13.07 14.03 -10.89
N ASP A 124 13.49 15.28 -11.09
CA ASP A 124 14.54 15.97 -10.34
C ASP A 124 14.00 16.76 -9.12
N TYR A 125 12.67 16.80 -8.95
CA TYR A 125 12.01 17.33 -7.76
C TYR A 125 12.15 16.38 -6.55
N PRO A 126 12.08 16.88 -5.31
CA PRO A 126 12.16 16.03 -4.12
C PRO A 126 11.03 14.99 -4.06
N TYR A 127 11.35 13.79 -3.55
CA TYR A 127 10.43 12.65 -3.41
C TYR A 127 9.57 12.70 -2.13
#